data_AF-A0AAV2SN87-F1
#
_entry.id   AF-A0AAV2SN87-F1
#
_cell.length_a   1.000
_cell.length_b   1.000
_cell.length_c   1.000
_cell.angle_alpha   90.00
_cell.angle_beta   90.00
_cell.angle_gamma   90.00
#
_symmetry.space_group_name_H-M   'P 1'
#
loop_
_entity.id
_entity.type
_entity.pdbx_description
1 polymer ?
#
loop_
_entity_poly.entity_id
_entity_poly.type
_entity_poly.pdbx_seq_one_letter_code
_entity_poly.pdbx_strand_id
1 'polypeptide(L)'
;QHCIAAAMWLVALIPLCSCGIVSSGASEPAVVRTPDSRFKDLYQQSYPWEPRYIWLTIPGVSKPLRVHYVDEGPAYANETLLLLHGTPTWSYLWRKMVPSFLKAGYRVVMFDFIGFGRSDKLTAIDAYTHDLHVGTLMDLVQTLDLK
;
A
#
# COMPACT_ATOMS: atom_id res chain seq x y z
N GLN A 1 -66.48 -21.15 -20.96
CA GLN A 1 -67.27 -20.92 -19.74
C GLN A 1 -66.28 -20.56 -18.64
N HIS A 2 -65.83 -19.30 -18.59
CA HIS A 2 -66.35 -18.21 -17.74
C HIS A 2 -65.65 -18.13 -16.36
N CYS A 3 -65.48 -16.88 -15.89
CA CYS A 3 -65.03 -16.40 -14.57
C CYS A 3 -63.49 -16.31 -14.41
N ILE A 4 -62.83 -15.16 -14.66
CA ILE A 4 -62.77 -13.90 -13.86
C ILE A 4 -62.32 -14.13 -12.41
N ALA A 5 -61.09 -13.72 -12.10
CA ALA A 5 -60.74 -13.05 -10.85
C ALA A 5 -59.38 -12.34 -11.00
N ALA A 6 -59.43 -11.01 -11.02
CA ALA A 6 -58.28 -10.13 -10.93
C ALA A 6 -57.73 -10.14 -9.50
N ALA A 7 -56.41 -10.23 -9.35
CA ALA A 7 -55.70 -9.96 -8.11
C ALA A 7 -54.68 -8.85 -8.36
N MET A 8 -55.13 -7.64 -8.11
CA MET A 8 -54.37 -6.40 -8.09
C MET A 8 -53.79 -6.25 -6.68
N TRP A 9 -52.46 -6.36 -6.51
CA TRP A 9 -51.81 -6.03 -5.24
C TRP A 9 -50.53 -5.23 -5.49
N LEU A 10 -50.70 -3.91 -5.28
CA LEU A 10 -49.80 -2.95 -4.66
C LEU A 10 -48.28 -3.09 -4.92
N VAL A 11 -47.77 -2.23 -5.80
CA VAL A 11 -46.36 -1.76 -5.73
C VAL A 11 -46.24 -0.91 -4.48
N ALA A 12 -45.65 -1.46 -3.41
CA ALA A 12 -45.23 -0.68 -2.26
C ALA A 12 -44.04 0.20 -2.65
N LEU A 13 -44.31 1.49 -2.87
CA LEU A 13 -43.33 2.56 -2.88
C LEU A 13 -42.70 2.66 -1.48
N ILE A 14 -41.55 2.01 -1.29
CA ILE A 14 -40.69 2.27 -0.14
C ILE A 14 -40.05 3.64 -0.38
N PRO A 15 -40.25 4.64 0.49
CA PRO A 15 -39.52 5.88 0.37
C PRO A 15 -38.06 5.55 0.63
N LEU A 16 -37.21 5.80 -0.37
CA LEU A 16 -35.77 5.90 -0.20
C LEU A 16 -35.53 6.99 0.86
N CYS A 17 -35.43 6.56 2.11
CA CYS A 17 -34.88 7.38 3.16
C CYS A 17 -33.40 7.51 2.84
N SER A 18 -33.05 8.57 2.11
CA SER A 18 -31.69 9.03 1.92
C SER A 18 -31.10 9.32 3.30
N CYS A 19 -30.57 8.29 3.95
CA CYS A 19 -29.62 8.45 5.03
C CYS A 19 -28.41 9.08 4.39
N GLY A 20 -28.39 10.42 4.37
CA GLY A 20 -27.26 11.20 3.93
C GLY A 20 -26.07 10.75 4.75
N ILE A 21 -25.14 10.04 4.11
CA ILE A 21 -23.77 10.02 4.57
C ILE A 21 -23.33 11.47 4.52
N VAL A 22 -23.26 12.10 5.69
CA VAL A 22 -22.51 13.33 5.86
C VAL A 22 -21.08 12.97 5.50
N SER A 23 -20.69 13.31 4.27
CA SER A 23 -19.27 13.41 3.91
C SER A 23 -18.67 14.42 4.88
N SER A 24 -17.92 13.92 5.86
CA SER A 24 -17.04 14.76 6.66
C SER A 24 -16.18 15.55 5.68
N GLY A 25 -16.23 16.88 5.75
CA GLY A 25 -15.52 17.81 4.84
C GLY A 25 -14.00 17.79 4.97
N ALA A 26 -13.39 16.62 5.17
CA ALA A 26 -11.96 16.42 4.99
C ALA A 26 -11.69 16.43 3.48
N SER A 27 -10.98 17.46 3.02
CA SER A 27 -10.41 17.46 1.68
C SER A 27 -9.52 16.23 1.53
N GLU A 28 -9.65 15.52 0.41
CA GLU A 28 -8.82 14.35 0.10
C GLU A 28 -7.32 14.65 0.35
N PRO A 29 -6.56 13.73 0.99
CA PRO A 29 -5.16 13.97 1.26
C PRO A 29 -4.37 14.14 -0.05
N ALA A 30 -3.69 15.27 -0.20
CA ALA A 30 -2.78 15.44 -1.31
C ALA A 30 -1.61 14.45 -1.19
N VAL A 31 -1.14 13.95 -2.33
CA VAL A 31 0.02 13.04 -2.40
C VAL A 31 1.24 13.84 -2.82
N VAL A 32 2.28 13.81 -1.98
CA VAL A 32 3.61 14.35 -2.28
C VAL A 32 4.62 13.24 -2.40
N ARG A 33 5.65 13.48 -3.22
CA ARG A 33 6.71 12.53 -3.52
C ARG A 33 8.06 13.19 -3.34
N THR A 34 8.95 12.54 -2.61
CA THR A 34 10.31 13.01 -2.42
C THR A 34 11.06 12.94 -3.75
N PRO A 35 11.69 14.03 -4.23
CA PRO A 35 12.44 14.00 -5.48
C PRO A 35 13.58 12.97 -5.44
N ASP A 36 13.80 12.25 -6.55
CA ASP A 36 14.85 11.22 -6.62
C ASP A 36 16.27 11.77 -6.36
N SER A 37 16.48 13.08 -6.58
CA SER A 37 17.73 13.76 -6.24
C SER A 37 18.11 13.66 -4.76
N ARG A 38 17.13 13.45 -3.86
CA ARG A 38 17.36 13.27 -2.42
C ARG A 38 17.98 11.92 -2.07
N PHE A 39 18.06 10.99 -3.03
CA PHE A 39 18.53 9.62 -2.86
C PHE A 39 19.79 9.29 -3.70
N LYS A 40 20.42 10.28 -4.35
CA LYS A 40 21.55 10.06 -5.29
C LYS A 40 22.80 9.47 -4.62
N ASP A 41 23.10 9.88 -3.40
CA ASP A 41 24.36 9.52 -2.73
C ASP A 41 24.27 8.23 -1.90
N LEU A 42 23.17 7.48 -2.02
CA LEU A 42 22.92 6.27 -1.22
C LEU A 42 23.89 5.13 -1.52
N TYR A 43 24.34 5.00 -2.77
CA TYR A 43 25.32 3.98 -3.16
C TYR A 43 26.62 4.12 -2.35
N GLN A 44 27.07 5.36 -2.16
CA GLN A 44 28.26 5.68 -1.37
C GLN A 44 28.06 5.39 0.13
N GLN A 45 26.82 5.20 0.57
CA GLN A 45 26.43 4.95 1.96
C GLN A 45 26.02 3.50 2.22
N SER A 46 26.50 2.56 1.41
CA SER A 46 26.21 1.12 1.53
C SER A 46 24.76 0.75 1.30
N TYR A 47 24.02 1.51 0.48
CA TYR A 47 22.69 1.15 0.00
C TYR A 47 22.71 1.05 -1.54
N PRO A 48 23.25 -0.05 -2.10
CA PRO A 48 23.53 -0.16 -3.53
C PRO A 48 22.35 -0.72 -4.36
N TRP A 49 21.15 -0.79 -3.79
CA TRP A 49 20.02 -1.47 -4.42
C TRP A 49 19.21 -0.57 -5.32
N GLU A 50 18.83 -1.11 -6.48
CA GLU A 50 17.97 -0.42 -7.43
C GLU A 50 16.55 -0.28 -6.87
N PRO A 51 15.94 0.91 -6.94
CA PRO A 51 14.58 1.10 -6.47
C PRO A 51 13.59 0.40 -7.39
N ARG A 52 12.69 -0.38 -6.80
CA ARG A 52 11.52 -0.92 -7.48
C ARG A 52 10.27 -0.28 -6.92
N TYR A 53 9.20 -0.29 -7.72
CA TYR A 53 7.94 0.35 -7.34
C TYR A 53 6.75 -0.50 -7.75
N ILE A 54 5.73 -0.52 -6.89
CA ILE A 54 4.38 -0.98 -7.20
C ILE A 54 3.40 0.17 -7.00
N TRP A 55 2.28 0.12 -7.72
CA TRP A 55 1.19 1.10 -7.59
C TRP A 55 0.01 0.41 -6.94
N LEU A 56 -0.39 0.87 -5.76
CA LEU A 56 -1.45 0.27 -4.96
C LEU A 56 -2.64 1.22 -4.86
N THR A 57 -3.84 0.68 -5.02
CA THR A 57 -5.09 1.43 -4.81
C THR A 57 -5.43 1.39 -3.34
N ILE A 58 -5.41 2.56 -2.70
CA ILE A 58 -5.64 2.68 -1.25
C ILE A 58 -7.04 3.23 -1.00
N PRO A 59 -7.84 2.60 -0.12
CA PRO A 59 -9.13 3.14 0.29
C PRO A 59 -9.03 4.58 0.82
N GLY A 60 -9.87 5.48 0.31
CA GLY A 60 -9.87 6.89 0.74
C GLY A 60 -8.87 7.80 0.02
N VAL A 61 -8.11 7.28 -0.96
CA VAL A 61 -7.23 8.07 -1.83
C VAL A 61 -7.67 7.88 -3.28
N SER A 62 -7.90 8.97 -4.03
CA SER A 62 -8.47 8.91 -5.39
C SER A 62 -7.53 8.31 -6.43
N LYS A 63 -6.22 8.36 -6.19
CA LYS A 63 -5.20 7.87 -7.11
C LYS A 63 -4.34 6.78 -6.48
N PRO A 64 -3.87 5.79 -7.27
CA PRO A 64 -2.93 4.80 -6.79
C PRO A 64 -1.67 5.44 -6.21
N LEU A 65 -1.21 4.92 -5.07
CA LEU A 65 0.01 5.35 -4.43
C LEU A 65 1.18 4.49 -4.86
N ARG A 66 2.33 5.12 -5.10
CA ARG A 66 3.57 4.43 -5.42
C ARG A 66 4.26 3.99 -4.13
N VAL A 67 4.42 2.68 -3.98
CA VAL A 67 5.18 2.06 -2.89
C VAL A 67 6.54 1.64 -3.42
N HIS A 68 7.60 2.12 -2.78
CA HIS A 68 8.97 1.69 -3.03
C HIS A 68 9.27 0.39 -2.31
N TYR A 69 9.97 -0.50 -3.01
CA TYR A 69 10.56 -1.69 -2.42
C TYR A 69 11.90 -2.02 -3.09
N VAL A 70 12.67 -2.85 -2.39
CA VAL A 70 13.87 -3.51 -2.87
C VAL A 70 13.62 -5.01 -2.78
N ASP A 71 14.09 -5.74 -3.78
CA ASP A 71 13.90 -7.19 -3.90
C ASP A 71 15.17 -7.80 -4.50
N GLU A 72 15.92 -8.46 -3.64
CA GLU A 72 17.31 -8.86 -3.89
C GLU A 72 17.53 -10.31 -3.49
N GLY A 73 18.58 -10.90 -4.06
CA GLY A 73 18.94 -12.29 -3.83
C GLY A 73 18.39 -13.24 -4.90
N PRO A 74 18.63 -14.56 -4.73
CA PRO A 74 18.30 -15.53 -5.75
C PRO A 74 16.79 -15.70 -5.95
N ALA A 75 16.33 -15.68 -7.20
CA ALA A 75 14.92 -15.94 -7.53
C ALA A 75 14.46 -17.37 -7.14
N TYR A 76 15.41 -18.29 -6.96
CA TYR A 76 15.20 -19.67 -6.53
C TYR A 76 15.47 -19.89 -5.03
N ALA A 77 15.59 -18.83 -4.24
CA ALA A 77 15.72 -18.97 -2.79
C ALA A 77 14.51 -19.71 -2.22
N ASN A 78 14.76 -20.63 -1.28
CA ASN A 78 13.69 -21.39 -0.63
C ASN A 78 12.81 -20.52 0.28
N GLU A 79 13.38 -19.45 0.83
CA GLU A 79 12.72 -18.56 1.79
C GLU A 79 12.96 -17.09 1.40
N THR A 80 11.93 -16.28 1.60
CA THR A 80 11.99 -14.82 1.42
C THR A 80 11.90 -14.11 2.78
N LEU A 81 12.88 -13.27 3.07
CA LEU A 81 12.85 -12.41 4.25
C LEU A 81 12.19 -11.07 3.90
N LEU A 82 10.99 -10.84 4.43
CA LEU A 82 10.30 -9.55 4.34
C LEU A 82 10.70 -8.66 5.52
N LEU A 83 11.42 -7.58 5.27
CA LEU A 83 11.94 -6.68 6.30
C LEU A 83 11.08 -5.42 6.43
N LEU A 84 10.43 -5.28 7.59
CA LEU A 84 9.55 -4.16 7.91
C LEU A 84 10.31 -3.10 8.72
N HIS A 85 10.31 -1.85 8.28
CA HIS A 85 10.86 -0.76 9.09
C HIS A 85 9.80 -0.17 10.05
N GLY A 86 10.26 0.52 11.09
CA GLY A 86 9.39 1.29 11.99
C GLY A 86 9.50 2.81 11.77
N THR A 87 8.92 3.59 12.67
CA THR A 87 9.00 5.06 12.67
C THR A 87 10.28 5.55 13.35
N PRO A 88 10.95 6.63 12.89
CA PRO A 88 10.75 7.39 11.65
C PRO A 88 11.72 6.93 10.54
N THR A 89 11.93 5.62 10.41
CA THR A 89 12.94 5.03 9.51
C THR A 89 12.33 4.60 8.17
N TRP A 90 13.13 3.97 7.32
CA TRP A 90 12.73 3.38 6.04
C TRP A 90 13.69 2.22 5.70
N SER A 91 13.53 1.57 4.54
CA SER A 91 14.33 0.40 4.10
C SER A 91 15.85 0.56 4.28
N TYR A 92 16.38 1.78 4.20
CA TYR A 92 17.77 2.11 4.50
C TYR A 92 18.29 1.61 5.87
N LEU A 93 17.41 1.41 6.85
CA LEU A 93 17.73 0.82 8.15
C LEU A 93 18.42 -0.55 7.99
N TRP A 94 17.97 -1.36 7.03
CA TRP A 94 18.39 -2.75 6.87
C TRP A 94 19.75 -2.89 6.18
N ARG A 95 20.34 -1.80 5.71
CA ARG A 95 21.44 -1.86 4.73
C ARG A 95 22.69 -2.65 5.17
N LYS A 96 22.92 -2.71 6.47
CA LYS A 96 24.05 -3.45 7.07
C LYS A 96 23.74 -4.92 7.35
N MET A 97 22.46 -5.28 7.41
CA MET A 97 21.99 -6.65 7.67
C MET A 97 21.78 -7.42 6.37
N VAL A 98 21.22 -6.78 5.34
CA VAL A 98 20.91 -7.41 4.04
C VAL A 98 22.11 -8.18 3.45
N PRO A 99 23.36 -7.66 3.43
CA PRO A 99 24.48 -8.42 2.88
C PRO A 99 24.70 -9.80 3.52
N SER A 100 24.47 -9.93 4.83
CA SER A 100 24.60 -11.21 5.53
C SER A 100 23.46 -12.17 5.15
N PHE A 101 22.24 -11.67 4.98
CA PHE A 101 21.11 -12.49 4.54
C PHE A 101 21.28 -12.98 3.10
N LEU A 102 21.72 -12.10 2.20
CA LEU A 102 22.01 -12.47 0.81
C LEU A 102 23.13 -13.51 0.74
N LYS A 103 24.19 -13.37 1.54
CA LYS A 103 25.28 -14.36 1.64
C LYS A 103 24.80 -15.72 2.15
N ALA A 104 23.80 -15.74 3.03
CA ALA A 104 23.18 -16.95 3.53
C ALA A 104 22.20 -17.60 2.53
N GLY A 105 21.97 -16.97 1.36
CA GLY A 105 21.15 -17.53 0.28
C GLY A 105 19.68 -17.15 0.33
N TYR A 106 19.28 -16.23 1.22
CA TYR A 106 17.91 -15.73 1.28
C TYR A 106 17.61 -14.76 0.14
N ARG A 107 16.36 -14.76 -0.34
CA ARG A 107 15.78 -13.61 -1.03
C ARG A 107 15.36 -12.60 0.03
N VAL A 108 15.66 -11.33 -0.17
CA VAL A 108 15.34 -10.26 0.77
C VAL A 108 14.45 -9.25 0.08
N VAL A 109 13.26 -9.04 0.63
CA VAL A 109 12.34 -7.98 0.22
C VAL A 109 12.22 -6.98 1.35
N MET A 110 12.42 -5.71 1.07
CA MET A 110 12.17 -4.62 2.01
C MET A 110 11.38 -3.52 1.31
N PHE A 111 10.47 -2.87 2.00
CA PHE A 111 9.67 -1.80 1.42
C PHE A 111 9.57 -0.60 2.34
N ASP A 112 9.21 0.54 1.77
CA ASP A 112 8.93 1.75 2.53
C ASP A 112 7.42 1.90 2.69
N PHE A 113 6.93 1.97 3.93
CA PHE A 113 5.54 2.31 4.20
C PHE A 113 5.17 3.66 3.56
N ILE A 114 3.90 3.82 3.17
CA ILE A 114 3.35 5.13 2.76
C ILE A 114 3.67 6.16 3.84
N GLY A 115 4.19 7.33 3.44
CA GLY A 115 4.71 8.36 4.35
C GLY A 115 6.23 8.32 4.56
N PHE A 116 6.92 7.24 4.21
CA PHE A 116 8.34 7.04 4.50
C PHE A 116 9.19 6.84 3.23
N GLY A 117 10.51 6.98 3.40
CA GLY A 117 11.51 6.69 2.38
C GLY A 117 11.17 7.25 0.99
N ARG A 118 11.20 6.38 -0.03
CA ARG A 118 10.90 6.71 -1.43
C ARG A 118 9.44 6.52 -1.83
N SER A 119 8.62 5.96 -0.93
CA SER A 119 7.18 5.83 -1.12
C SER A 119 6.48 7.19 -1.09
N ASP A 120 5.31 7.21 -1.73
CA ASP A 120 4.40 8.35 -1.69
C ASP A 120 3.98 8.69 -0.26
N LYS A 121 3.66 9.98 -0.06
CA LYS A 121 3.32 10.53 1.26
C LYS A 121 2.03 11.32 1.14
N LEU A 122 1.10 11.03 2.04
CA LEU A 122 -0.14 11.78 2.21
C LEU A 122 0.15 13.03 3.06
N THR A 123 -0.42 14.18 2.69
CA THR A 123 -0.23 15.43 3.42
C THR A 123 -1.13 15.56 4.64
N ALA A 124 -2.25 14.83 4.68
CA ALA A 124 -3.18 14.84 5.80
C ALA A 124 -2.77 13.77 6.82
N ILE A 125 -2.61 14.16 8.08
CA ILE A 125 -2.11 13.29 9.15
C ILE A 125 -3.12 12.21 9.55
N ASP A 126 -4.40 12.54 9.49
CA ASP A 126 -5.54 11.67 9.76
C ASP A 126 -5.69 10.55 8.71
N ALA A 127 -5.10 10.71 7.53
CA ALA A 127 -5.04 9.66 6.53
C ALA A 127 -4.12 8.50 6.93
N TYR A 128 -3.19 8.69 7.88
CA TYR A 128 -2.29 7.64 8.36
C TYR A 128 -2.95 6.83 9.48
N THR A 129 -3.75 5.84 9.08
CA THR A 129 -4.36 4.89 10.00
C THR A 129 -3.54 3.60 10.09
N HIS A 130 -3.79 2.80 11.12
CA HIS A 130 -3.24 1.44 11.20
C HIS A 130 -3.67 0.60 9.98
N ASP A 131 -4.93 0.71 9.59
CA ASP A 131 -5.51 -0.04 8.46
C ASP A 131 -4.86 0.34 7.12
N LEU A 132 -4.47 1.61 6.94
CA LEU A 132 -3.67 2.02 5.78
C LEU A 132 -2.38 1.19 5.70
N HIS A 133 -1.63 1.11 6.80
CA HIS A 133 -0.33 0.46 6.81
C HIS A 133 -0.44 -1.07 6.68
N VAL A 134 -1.40 -1.69 7.36
CA VAL A 134 -1.66 -3.14 7.23
C VAL A 134 -2.17 -3.48 5.84
N GLY A 135 -3.12 -2.71 5.30
CA GLY A 135 -3.64 -2.91 3.94
C GLY A 135 -2.53 -2.82 2.89
N THR A 136 -1.68 -1.78 2.98
CA THR A 136 -0.52 -1.62 2.10
C THR A 136 0.43 -2.84 2.16
N LEU A 137 0.69 -3.35 3.37
CA LEU A 137 1.54 -4.53 3.56
C LEU A 137 0.93 -5.78 2.92
N MET A 138 -0.37 -6.03 3.15
CA MET A 138 -1.06 -7.19 2.60
C MET A 138 -1.11 -7.13 1.07
N ASP A 139 -1.44 -5.96 0.51
CA ASP A 139 -1.46 -5.74 -0.93
C ASP A 139 -0.07 -5.94 -1.55
N LEU A 140 1.00 -5.50 -0.88
CA LEU A 140 2.38 -5.72 -1.33
C LEU A 140 2.74 -7.20 -1.33
N VAL A 141 2.45 -7.92 -0.25
CA VAL A 141 2.71 -9.37 -0.12
C VAL A 141 1.99 -10.13 -1.23
N GLN A 142 0.71 -9.81 -1.46
CA GLN A 142 -0.09 -10.42 -2.52
C GLN A 142 0.42 -10.07 -3.92
N THR A 143 0.72 -8.79 -4.17
CA THR A 143 1.17 -8.31 -5.50
C THR A 143 2.51 -8.93 -5.89
N LEU A 144 3.41 -9.14 -4.94
CA LEU A 144 4.73 -9.71 -5.17
C LEU A 144 4.77 -11.24 -5.08
N ASP A 145 3.62 -11.90 -4.84
CA ASP A 145 3.49 -13.34 -4.61
C ASP A 145 4.55 -13.86 -3.61
N LEU A 146 4.69 -13.17 -2.47
CA LEU A 146 5.64 -13.57 -1.43
C LEU A 146 5.10 -14.80 -0.70
N LYS A 147 5.98 -15.80 -0.53
CA LYS A 147 5.67 -17.11 0.05
C LYS A 147 6.40 -17.32 1.36
#